data_AF-A0A973DPL1-F1
#
_entry.id   AF-A0A973DPL1-F1
#
_cell.length_a   1.000
_cell.length_b   1.000
_cell.length_c   1.000
_cell.angle_alpha   90.00
_cell.angle_beta   90.00
_cell.angle_gamma   90.00
#
_symmetry.space_group_name_H-M   'P 1'
#
loop_
_entity.id
_entity.type
_entity.pdbx_description
1 polymer ?
#
loop_
_entity_poly.entity_id
_entity_poly.type
_entity_poly.pdbx_seq_one_letter_code
_entity_poly.pdbx_strand_id
1 'polypeptide(L)'
;MGSQFKDPIDGYQKYINVDSFIDWYLINEITKNVDAKNFSSIYLNLIPGEKIKMGPLWDFDLSFGNVNFSASQYPEGFWIKKHAWYARLFQDPDFVDKVKVRFLHFKQNQQFILDKIDSHAQNLQWAQQENDNKWHTLGIYVWPNPVVFNTYDEEIEHLKSWYIERMNWLDTAYNNL
;
A
#
# COMPACT_ATOMS: atom_id res chain seq x y z
N MET A 1 -12.51 -19.18 4.94
CA MET A 1 -11.56 -20.27 5.25
C MET A 1 -12.09 -21.06 6.44
N GLY A 2 -11.95 -22.39 6.44
CA GLY A 2 -12.46 -23.27 7.50
C GLY A 2 -11.70 -23.17 8.84
N SER A 3 -12.05 -24.02 9.81
CA SER A 3 -11.39 -24.08 11.12
C SER A 3 -9.92 -24.54 11.04
N GLN A 4 -9.62 -25.49 10.15
CA GLN A 4 -8.27 -26.03 9.94
C GLN A 4 -7.42 -25.25 8.92
N PHE A 5 -7.73 -23.96 8.70
CA PHE A 5 -7.06 -23.19 7.64
C PHE A 5 -5.55 -23.01 7.84
N LYS A 6 -5.04 -23.13 9.08
CA LYS A 6 -3.61 -23.03 9.39
C LYS A 6 -2.86 -24.35 9.23
N ASP A 7 -3.55 -25.44 8.88
CA ASP A 7 -2.90 -26.73 8.70
C ASP A 7 -1.82 -26.61 7.60
N PRO A 8 -0.57 -27.04 7.85
CA PRO A 8 0.52 -26.85 6.90
C PRO A 8 0.36 -27.68 5.62
N ILE A 9 -0.46 -28.73 5.64
CA ILE A 9 -0.70 -29.64 4.52
C ILE A 9 -2.03 -29.32 3.83
N ASP A 10 -3.11 -29.17 4.60
CA ASP A 10 -4.47 -29.03 4.07
C ASP A 10 -5.07 -27.62 4.23
N GLY A 11 -4.32 -26.70 4.82
CA GLY A 11 -4.71 -25.30 5.02
C GLY A 11 -4.53 -24.42 3.79
N TYR A 12 -4.55 -23.10 3.99
CA TYR A 12 -4.51 -22.11 2.90
C TYR A 12 -3.25 -22.25 2.02
N GLN A 13 -2.14 -22.70 2.60
CA GLN A 13 -0.85 -22.82 1.92
C GLN A 13 -0.91 -23.80 0.73
N LYS A 14 -1.85 -24.75 0.73
CA LYS A 14 -2.12 -25.65 -0.40
C LYS A 14 -2.68 -24.92 -1.63
N TYR A 15 -3.45 -23.86 -1.40
CA TYR A 15 -4.24 -23.20 -2.45
C TYR A 15 -3.60 -21.91 -2.96
N ILE A 16 -2.88 -21.17 -2.11
CA ILE A 16 -2.31 -19.86 -2.45
C ILE A 16 -0.79 -19.86 -2.47
N ASN A 17 -0.22 -19.08 -3.37
CA ASN A 17 1.18 -18.70 -3.29
C ASN A 17 1.32 -17.64 -2.19
N VAL A 18 1.79 -18.07 -1.01
CA VAL A 18 1.87 -17.24 0.20
C VAL A 18 2.71 -15.98 -0.02
N ASP A 19 3.85 -16.11 -0.70
CA ASP A 19 4.76 -14.99 -0.95
C ASP A 19 4.09 -13.90 -1.79
N SER A 20 3.35 -14.27 -2.84
CA SER A 20 2.60 -13.30 -3.67
C SER A 20 1.50 -12.59 -2.87
N PHE A 21 0.86 -13.27 -1.92
CA PHE A 21 -0.15 -12.67 -1.04
C PHE A 21 0.49 -11.73 -0.02
N ILE A 22 1.69 -12.04 0.46
CA ILE A 22 2.44 -11.17 1.37
C ILE A 22 2.94 -9.92 0.63
N ASP A 23 3.46 -10.06 -0.59
CA ASP A 23 3.92 -8.92 -1.39
C ASP A 23 2.77 -7.98 -1.76
N TRP A 24 1.64 -8.54 -2.24
CA TRP A 24 0.46 -7.73 -2.53
C TRP A 24 -0.07 -7.01 -1.28
N TYR A 25 -0.09 -7.71 -0.13
CA TYR A 25 -0.50 -7.14 1.14
C TYR A 25 0.40 -5.98 1.55
N LEU A 26 1.70 -6.21 1.60
CA LEU A 26 2.66 -5.24 2.09
C LEU A 26 2.66 -4.01 1.20
N ILE A 27 2.59 -4.16 -0.13
CA ILE A 27 2.59 -3.01 -1.03
C ILE A 27 1.31 -2.18 -0.81
N ASN A 28 0.13 -2.79 -0.80
CA ASN A 28 -1.11 -2.05 -0.54
C ASN A 28 -1.19 -1.48 0.89
N GLU A 29 -0.61 -2.15 1.89
CA GLU A 29 -0.60 -1.66 3.27
C GLU A 29 0.41 -0.53 3.44
N ILE A 30 1.59 -0.60 2.81
CA ILE A 30 2.60 0.45 2.82
C ILE A 30 2.04 1.73 2.20
N THR A 31 1.40 1.63 1.04
CA THR A 31 0.76 2.81 0.41
C THR A 31 -0.60 3.16 1.03
N LYS A 32 -1.13 2.26 1.85
CA LYS A 32 -2.46 2.33 2.49
C LYS A 32 -3.59 2.58 1.49
N ASN A 33 -3.53 1.91 0.35
CA ASN A 33 -4.50 1.98 -0.75
C ASN A 33 -5.94 1.81 -0.23
N VAL A 34 -6.77 2.85 -0.40
CA VAL A 34 -8.12 2.88 0.17
C VAL A 34 -9.01 1.78 -0.42
N ASP A 35 -8.88 1.51 -1.72
CA ASP A 35 -9.79 0.63 -2.47
C ASP A 35 -9.51 -0.85 -2.23
N ALA A 36 -8.26 -1.20 -1.97
CA ALA A 36 -7.79 -2.57 -1.80
C ALA A 36 -8.36 -3.29 -0.54
N LYS A 37 -8.99 -2.57 0.40
CA LYS A 37 -9.57 -3.19 1.61
C LYS A 37 -10.89 -3.91 1.38
N ASN A 38 -11.70 -3.48 0.41
CA ASN A 38 -13.09 -3.98 0.24
C ASN A 38 -13.33 -4.63 -1.13
N PHE A 39 -12.34 -5.35 -1.65
CA PHE A 39 -12.40 -6.11 -2.92
C PHE A 39 -12.37 -5.28 -4.22
N SER A 40 -12.17 -3.96 -4.14
CA SER A 40 -11.79 -3.14 -5.30
C SER A 40 -10.29 -3.19 -5.52
N SER A 41 -9.83 -2.96 -6.75
CA SER A 41 -8.39 -2.88 -7.08
C SER A 41 -7.59 -4.14 -6.71
N ILE A 42 -8.25 -5.30 -6.75
CA ILE A 42 -7.65 -6.62 -6.51
C ILE A 42 -7.72 -7.45 -7.79
N TYR A 43 -6.57 -7.96 -8.23
CA TYR A 43 -6.49 -8.97 -9.28
C TYR A 43 -5.87 -10.27 -8.73
N LEU A 44 -6.38 -11.40 -9.22
CA LEU A 44 -5.89 -12.73 -8.89
C LEU A 44 -5.52 -13.48 -10.15
N ASN A 45 -4.35 -14.11 -10.14
CA ASN A 45 -3.90 -15.00 -11.20
C ASN A 45 -4.12 -16.45 -10.80
N LEU A 46 -4.71 -17.23 -11.70
CA LEU A 46 -4.86 -18.67 -11.58
C LEU A 46 -4.41 -19.32 -12.89
N ILE A 47 -3.34 -20.10 -12.81
CA ILE A 47 -2.88 -20.97 -13.89
C ILE A 47 -3.22 -22.41 -13.48
N PRO A 48 -3.86 -23.22 -14.35
CA PRO A 48 -4.19 -24.60 -14.01
C PRO A 48 -2.96 -25.40 -13.55
N GLY A 49 -3.07 -26.05 -12.39
CA GLY A 49 -1.97 -26.80 -11.77
C GLY A 49 -1.05 -25.95 -10.87
N GLU A 50 -1.19 -24.62 -10.87
CA GLU A 50 -0.48 -23.73 -9.96
C GLU A 50 -1.36 -23.28 -8.79
N LYS A 51 -0.70 -22.72 -7.76
CA LYS A 51 -1.38 -22.02 -6.67
C LYS A 51 -1.89 -20.65 -7.13
N ILE A 52 -2.99 -20.18 -6.53
CA ILE A 52 -3.54 -18.84 -6.76
C ILE A 52 -2.50 -17.79 -6.33
N LYS A 53 -2.26 -16.80 -7.18
CA LYS A 53 -1.34 -15.68 -6.92
C LYS A 53 -2.13 -14.37 -6.85
N MET A 54 -1.71 -13.46 -5.97
CA MET A 54 -2.22 -12.09 -5.98
C MET A 54 -1.41 -11.19 -6.91
N GLY A 55 -2.07 -10.16 -7.43
CA GLY A 55 -1.50 -9.23 -8.41
C GLY A 55 -1.98 -9.54 -9.83
N PRO A 56 -1.64 -8.69 -10.83
CA PRO A 56 -0.81 -7.51 -10.69
C PRO A 56 -1.46 -6.43 -9.82
N LEU A 57 -0.64 -5.51 -9.31
CA LEU A 57 -1.07 -4.34 -8.54
C LEU A 57 -1.79 -3.35 -9.46
N TRP A 58 -2.80 -2.66 -8.93
CA TRP A 58 -3.62 -1.72 -9.69
C TRP A 58 -4.21 -0.63 -8.79
N ASP A 59 -4.52 0.55 -9.36
CA ASP A 59 -5.19 1.72 -8.73
C ASP A 59 -4.53 2.22 -7.44
N PHE A 60 -3.58 3.14 -7.55
CA PHE A 60 -2.86 3.73 -6.41
C PHE A 60 -2.97 5.26 -6.33
N ASP A 61 -3.84 5.87 -7.12
CA ASP A 61 -4.11 7.32 -7.12
C ASP A 61 -4.72 7.82 -5.79
N LEU A 62 -5.50 6.96 -5.10
CA LEU A 62 -6.06 7.19 -3.76
C LEU A 62 -5.25 6.53 -2.64
N SER A 63 -3.92 6.51 -2.80
CA SER A 63 -2.96 6.04 -1.80
C SER A 63 -2.18 7.18 -1.16
N PHE A 64 -1.25 6.87 -0.26
CA PHE A 64 -0.33 7.82 0.36
C PHE A 64 -1.00 9.00 1.07
N GLY A 65 -2.14 8.75 1.72
CA GLY A 65 -2.88 9.79 2.42
C GLY A 65 -3.74 10.67 1.52
N ASN A 66 -3.78 10.44 0.21
CA ASN A 66 -4.50 11.30 -0.75
C ASN A 66 -6.03 11.07 -0.77
N VAL A 67 -6.66 11.04 0.39
CA VAL A 67 -8.12 10.94 0.57
C VAL A 67 -8.59 11.69 1.81
N ASN A 68 -9.81 12.22 1.81
CA ASN A 68 -10.40 12.96 2.95
C ASN A 68 -11.65 12.29 3.57
N PHE A 69 -12.02 11.09 3.09
CA PHE A 69 -13.23 10.37 3.52
C PHE A 69 -12.91 9.03 4.20
N SER A 70 -11.64 8.71 4.42
CA SER A 70 -11.19 7.44 4.99
C SER A 70 -10.01 7.65 5.95
N ALA A 71 -9.85 6.73 6.90
CA ALA A 71 -8.66 6.66 7.75
C ALA A 71 -7.37 6.43 6.94
N SER A 72 -7.46 6.05 5.65
CA SER A 72 -6.31 6.00 4.74
C SER A 72 -5.61 7.35 4.56
N GLN A 73 -6.25 8.47 4.91
CA GLN A 73 -5.63 9.78 5.03
C GLN A 73 -4.40 9.78 5.93
N TYR A 74 -4.49 9.10 7.09
CA TYR A 74 -3.45 9.13 8.11
C TYR A 74 -2.40 8.04 7.90
N PRO A 75 -1.12 8.26 8.24
CA PRO A 75 -0.09 7.22 8.13
C PRO A 75 -0.28 6.08 9.15
N GLU A 76 -1.02 6.29 10.24
CA GLU A 76 -1.18 5.28 11.29
C GLU A 76 -2.37 4.35 11.09
N GLY A 77 -2.29 3.16 11.68
CA GLY A 77 -3.36 2.19 11.72
C GLY A 77 -3.35 1.28 10.50
N PHE A 78 -3.69 0.00 10.75
CA PHE A 78 -3.81 -0.96 9.67
C PHE A 78 -5.10 -0.76 8.86
N TRP A 79 -4.98 -0.90 7.54
CA TRP A 79 -6.07 -0.81 6.58
C TRP A 79 -6.32 -2.15 5.90
N ILE A 80 -5.35 -2.65 5.12
CA ILE A 80 -5.45 -3.89 4.35
C ILE A 80 -5.51 -5.11 5.27
N LYS A 81 -4.87 -5.07 6.45
CA LYS A 81 -4.95 -6.14 7.46
C LYS A 81 -6.40 -6.42 7.89
N LYS A 82 -7.30 -5.44 7.73
CA LYS A 82 -8.73 -5.54 8.05
C LYS A 82 -9.56 -6.11 6.89
N HIS A 83 -8.99 -6.30 5.69
CA HIS A 83 -9.64 -7.04 4.60
C HIS A 83 -9.94 -8.48 5.06
N ALA A 84 -11.06 -9.05 4.61
CA ALA A 84 -11.56 -10.32 5.13
C ALA A 84 -10.56 -11.48 5.05
N TRP A 85 -9.78 -11.58 3.95
CA TRP A 85 -8.76 -12.62 3.83
C TRP A 85 -7.58 -12.38 4.76
N TYR A 86 -7.12 -11.14 4.87
CA TYR A 86 -5.96 -10.80 5.69
C TYR A 86 -6.28 -10.87 7.17
N ALA A 87 -7.46 -10.41 7.59
CA ALA A 87 -7.94 -10.58 8.95
C ALA A 87 -7.92 -12.05 9.40
N ARG A 88 -8.11 -12.99 8.46
CA ARG A 88 -8.00 -14.43 8.71
C ARG A 88 -6.55 -14.93 8.65
N LEU A 89 -5.78 -14.56 7.64
CA LEU A 89 -4.38 -14.97 7.49
C LEU A 89 -3.52 -14.52 8.67
N PHE A 90 -3.72 -13.30 9.18
CA PHE A 90 -3.01 -12.77 10.35
C PHE A 90 -3.35 -13.45 11.68
N GLN A 91 -4.28 -14.41 11.70
CA GLN A 91 -4.47 -15.27 12.87
C GLN A 91 -3.44 -16.41 12.92
N ASP A 92 -2.75 -16.68 11.82
CA ASP A 92 -1.70 -17.70 11.72
C ASP A 92 -0.31 -17.10 12.05
N PRO A 93 0.36 -17.52 13.15
CA PRO A 93 1.68 -17.01 13.52
C PRO A 93 2.72 -17.15 12.40
N ASP A 94 2.71 -18.25 11.64
CA ASP A 94 3.65 -18.46 10.54
C ASP A 94 3.50 -17.40 9.43
N PHE A 95 2.26 -16.98 9.16
CA PHE A 95 1.98 -15.90 8.22
C PHE A 95 2.48 -14.56 8.76
N VAL A 96 2.24 -14.29 10.04
CA VAL A 96 2.71 -13.06 10.71
C VAL A 96 4.22 -12.94 10.64
N ASP A 97 4.95 -14.02 10.95
CA ASP A 97 6.42 -14.03 10.91
C ASP A 97 6.95 -13.77 9.50
N LYS A 98 6.34 -14.38 8.48
CA LYS A 98 6.71 -14.14 7.08
C LYS A 98 6.46 -12.69 6.65
N VAL A 99 5.35 -12.09 7.09
CA VAL A 99 5.06 -10.67 6.85
C VAL A 99 6.11 -9.79 7.52
N LYS A 100 6.44 -10.04 8.79
CA LYS A 100 7.45 -9.26 9.54
C LYS A 100 8.82 -9.32 8.83
N VAL A 101 9.26 -10.52 8.43
CA VAL A 101 10.50 -10.71 7.68
C VAL A 101 10.46 -9.98 6.33
N ARG A 102 9.37 -10.11 5.57
CA ARG A 102 9.27 -9.47 4.26
C ARG A 102 9.15 -7.96 4.35
N PHE A 103 8.52 -7.40 5.38
CA PHE A 103 8.44 -5.96 5.60
C PHE A 103 9.84 -5.34 5.79
N LEU A 104 10.77 -6.02 6.49
CA LEU A 104 12.13 -5.51 6.68
C LEU A 104 12.84 -5.23 5.35
N HIS A 105 12.58 -6.02 4.30
CA HIS A 105 13.08 -5.75 2.96
C HIS A 105 12.59 -4.38 2.44
N PHE A 106 11.30 -4.09 2.56
CA PHE A 106 10.75 -2.79 2.15
C PHE A 106 11.30 -1.66 3.02
N LYS A 107 11.45 -1.87 4.34
CA LYS A 107 12.01 -0.87 5.25
C LYS A 107 13.46 -0.54 4.91
N GLN A 108 14.29 -1.54 4.62
CA GLN A 108 15.68 -1.34 4.19
C GLN A 108 15.79 -0.63 2.83
N ASN A 109 14.77 -0.73 1.98
CA ASN A 109 14.70 -0.07 0.68
C ASN A 109 13.85 1.22 0.70
N GLN A 110 13.56 1.78 1.89
CA GLN A 110 12.77 3.00 2.01
C GLN A 110 13.39 4.17 1.22
N GLN A 111 14.71 4.33 1.28
CA GLN A 111 15.40 5.40 0.57
C GLN A 111 15.25 5.26 -0.95
N PHE A 112 15.27 4.04 -1.48
CA PHE A 112 15.07 3.80 -2.90
C PHE A 112 13.71 4.33 -3.39
N ILE A 113 12.65 4.23 -2.58
CA ILE A 113 11.34 4.77 -2.94
C ILE A 113 11.32 6.31 -2.87
N LEU A 114 11.98 6.90 -1.88
CA LEU A 114 12.13 8.36 -1.78
C LEU A 114 12.88 8.92 -3.00
N ASP A 115 13.98 8.27 -3.39
CA ASP A 115 14.76 8.65 -4.58
C ASP A 115 13.93 8.51 -5.87
N LYS A 116 13.01 7.52 -5.92
CA LYS A 116 12.07 7.38 -7.04
C LYS A 116 11.05 8.52 -7.07
N ILE A 117 10.54 8.96 -5.92
CA ILE A 117 9.65 10.13 -5.85
C ILE A 117 10.37 11.36 -6.41
N ASP A 118 11.59 11.64 -5.95
CA ASP A 118 12.38 12.78 -6.41
C ASP A 118 12.69 12.69 -7.93
N SER A 119 13.06 11.50 -8.41
CA SER A 119 13.32 11.27 -9.83
C SER A 119 12.06 11.46 -10.70
N HIS A 120 10.90 10.97 -10.26
CA HIS A 120 9.64 11.17 -10.99
C HIS A 120 9.19 12.62 -10.97
N ALA A 121 9.35 13.31 -9.84
CA ALA A 121 9.09 14.74 -9.73
C ALA A 121 9.91 15.56 -10.73
N GLN A 122 11.22 15.29 -10.81
CA GLN A 122 12.11 15.95 -11.77
C GLN A 122 11.69 15.69 -13.22
N ASN A 123 11.28 14.45 -13.53
CA ASN A 123 10.82 14.10 -14.88
C ASN A 123 9.50 14.80 -15.25
N LEU A 124 8.65 15.10 -14.26
CA LEU A 124 7.34 15.72 -14.45
C LEU A 124 7.36 17.25 -14.32
N GLN A 125 8.50 17.88 -13.96
CA GLN A 125 8.59 19.30 -13.61
C GLN A 125 7.97 20.26 -14.65
N TRP A 126 8.05 19.95 -15.95
CA TRP A 126 7.43 20.74 -17.02
C TRP A 126 5.98 20.33 -17.31
N ALA A 127 5.69 19.03 -17.28
CA ALA A 127 4.34 18.54 -17.54
C ALA A 127 3.34 19.02 -16.48
N GLN A 128 3.75 19.05 -15.21
CA GLN A 128 2.92 19.58 -14.12
C GLN A 128 2.68 21.08 -14.27
N GLN A 129 3.67 21.86 -14.74
CA GLN A 129 3.53 23.29 -14.95
C GLN A 129 2.53 23.58 -16.08
N GLU A 130 2.62 22.86 -17.20
CA GLU A 130 1.65 22.98 -18.29
C GLU A 130 0.23 22.56 -17.87
N ASN A 131 0.12 21.53 -17.02
CA ASN A 131 -1.15 21.13 -16.43
C ASN A 131 -1.75 22.27 -15.60
N ASP A 132 -0.95 22.87 -14.71
CA ASP A 132 -1.44 23.95 -13.84
C ASP A 132 -1.74 25.25 -14.59
N ASN A 133 -0.94 25.59 -15.61
CA ASN A 133 -1.22 26.73 -16.50
C ASN A 133 -2.58 26.62 -17.19
N LYS A 134 -3.03 25.38 -17.47
CA LYS A 134 -4.28 25.11 -18.16
C LYS A 134 -5.46 24.98 -17.21
N TRP A 135 -5.28 24.30 -16.08
CA TRP A 135 -6.37 23.88 -15.21
C TRP A 135 -6.41 24.62 -13.87
N HIS A 136 -5.33 25.32 -13.50
CA HIS A 136 -5.20 26.08 -12.25
C HIS A 136 -5.53 25.23 -11.02
N THR A 137 -4.84 24.11 -10.87
CA THR A 137 -5.10 23.12 -9.82
C THR A 137 -4.35 23.40 -8.53
N LEU A 138 -3.14 23.98 -8.59
CA LEU A 138 -2.37 24.36 -7.41
C LEU A 138 -3.04 25.49 -6.65
N GLY A 139 -3.05 25.40 -5.32
CA GLY A 139 -3.73 26.32 -4.43
C GLY A 139 -5.25 26.18 -4.40
N ILE A 140 -5.83 25.20 -5.11
CA ILE A 140 -7.27 24.95 -5.17
C ILE A 140 -7.57 23.52 -4.72
N TYR A 141 -8.65 23.37 -3.96
CA TYR A 141 -9.13 22.05 -3.58
C TYR A 141 -9.58 21.25 -4.80
N VAL A 142 -8.99 20.07 -4.97
CA VAL A 142 -9.42 19.03 -5.90
C VAL A 142 -9.82 17.82 -5.06
N TRP A 143 -11.02 17.30 -5.27
CA TRP A 143 -11.45 16.10 -4.55
C TRP A 143 -10.58 14.90 -4.95
N PRO A 144 -10.15 14.03 -4.01
CA PRO A 144 -10.44 14.01 -2.57
C PRO A 144 -9.29 14.52 -1.67
N ASN A 145 -8.47 15.46 -2.13
CA ASN A 145 -7.24 15.84 -1.45
C ASN A 145 -7.54 16.43 -0.04
N PRO A 146 -6.92 15.89 1.03
CA PRO A 146 -7.17 16.38 2.39
C PRO A 146 -6.41 17.67 2.74
N VAL A 147 -5.33 17.95 2.01
CA VAL A 147 -4.48 19.14 2.15
C VAL A 147 -4.32 19.75 0.77
N VAL A 148 -4.22 21.08 0.71
CA VAL A 148 -4.08 21.84 -0.54
C VAL A 148 -2.81 22.66 -0.43
N PHE A 149 -1.90 22.49 -1.38
CA PHE A 149 -0.65 23.22 -1.45
C PHE A 149 -0.63 24.18 -2.64
N ASN A 150 0.18 25.24 -2.54
CA ASN A 150 0.26 26.27 -3.59
C ASN A 150 1.32 25.94 -4.65
N THR A 151 2.19 24.98 -4.37
CA THR A 151 3.33 24.65 -5.22
C THR A 151 3.49 23.15 -5.39
N TYR A 152 4.10 22.76 -6.51
CA TYR A 152 4.42 21.37 -6.80
C TYR A 152 5.41 20.77 -5.79
N ASP A 153 6.39 21.57 -5.34
CA ASP A 153 7.39 21.12 -4.36
C ASP A 153 6.77 20.79 -3.00
N GLU A 154 5.76 21.56 -2.57
CA GLU A 154 5.02 21.26 -1.34
C GLU A 154 4.25 19.93 -1.43
N GLU A 155 3.65 19.61 -2.58
CA GLU A 155 2.99 18.31 -2.82
C GLU A 155 3.98 17.14 -2.71
N ILE A 156 5.19 17.30 -3.29
CA ILE A 156 6.26 16.30 -3.23
C ILE A 156 6.73 16.07 -1.79
N GLU A 157 6.98 17.16 -1.05
CA GLU A 157 7.45 17.08 0.33
C GLU A 157 6.37 16.49 1.25
N HIS A 158 5.09 16.76 0.98
CA HIS A 158 3.98 16.11 1.69
C HIS A 158 3.95 14.60 1.45
N LEU A 159 4.03 14.15 0.19
CA LEU A 159 4.07 12.73 -0.16
C LEU A 159 5.24 12.00 0.54
N LYS A 160 6.44 12.60 0.52
CA LYS A 160 7.64 12.04 1.17
C LYS A 160 7.47 11.96 2.67
N SER A 161 6.97 13.03 3.30
CA SER A 161 6.74 13.08 4.75
C SER A 161 5.73 12.01 5.18
N TRP A 162 4.59 11.92 4.49
CA TRP A 162 3.58 10.89 4.77
C TRP A 162 4.15 9.48 4.64
N TYR A 163 4.91 9.22 3.57
CA TYR A 163 5.54 7.91 3.36
C TYR A 163 6.54 7.56 4.48
N ILE A 164 7.35 8.52 4.92
CA ILE A 164 8.31 8.34 6.01
C ILE A 164 7.58 8.00 7.31
N GLU A 165 6.56 8.79 7.67
CA GLU A 165 5.74 8.56 8.86
C GLU A 165 5.07 7.18 8.82
N ARG A 166 4.51 6.80 7.67
CA ARG A 166 3.87 5.49 7.45
C ARG A 166 4.86 4.35 7.63
N MET A 167 6.06 4.44 7.05
CA MET A 167 7.09 3.41 7.18
C MET A 167 7.62 3.29 8.61
N ASN A 168 7.71 4.39 9.36
CA ASN A 168 8.10 4.37 10.77
C ASN A 168 7.00 3.75 11.65
N TRP A 169 5.74 4.10 11.38
CA TRP A 169 4.61 3.52 12.09
C TRP A 169 4.50 2.01 11.83
N LEU A 170 4.61 1.57 10.56
CA LEU A 170 4.54 0.15 10.21
C LEU A 170 5.65 -0.67 10.87
N ASP A 171 6.87 -0.15 10.93
CA ASP A 171 7.99 -0.82 11.60
C ASP A 171 7.69 -1.08 13.09
N THR A 172 7.18 -0.07 13.80
CA THR A 172 6.74 -0.23 15.18
C THR A 172 5.55 -1.18 15.29
N ALA A 173 4.54 -1.01 14.43
CA ALA A 173 3.30 -1.77 14.49
C ALA A 173 3.51 -3.26 14.21
N TYR A 174 4.37 -3.62 13.25
CA TYR A 174 4.71 -5.01 12.95
C TYR A 174 5.53 -5.64 14.05
N ASN A 175 6.48 -4.92 14.67
CA ASN A 175 7.24 -5.45 15.81
C ASN A 175 6.33 -5.81 17.00
N ASN A 176 5.21 -5.10 17.17
CA ASN A 176 4.21 -5.33 18.21
C ASN A 176 3.12 -6.36 17.86
N LEU A 177 3.15 -6.97 16.66
CA LEU A 177 2.27 -8.09 16.30
C LEU A 177 2.73 -9.41 16.90
#